data_AF-A0A483AU57-F1
#
_entry.id   AF-A0A483AU57-F1
#
_cell.length_a   1.000
_cell.length_b   1.000
_cell.length_c   1.000
_cell.angle_alpha   90.00
_cell.angle_beta   90.00
_cell.angle_gamma   90.00
#
_symmetry.space_group_name_H-M   'P 1'
#
loop_
_entity.id
_entity.type
_entity.pdbx_description
1 polymer ?
#
loop_
_entity_poly.entity_id
_entity_poly.type
_entity_poly.pdbx_seq_one_letter_code
_entity_poly.pdbx_strand_id
1 'polypeptide(L)'
;MKIKVFLFCIIFVFIFIIMHPWGNTCNDSCAYTVTGVSFLFAFINLSIYNFFIGDSFDVPVTYYSYIKSLKEDNSINNKMIRIVGIIVLFMLNIWICYFIYQNSWIFS
;
A
#
# COMPACT_ATOMS: atom_id res chain seq x y z
N MET A 1 13.13 4.81 -10.62
CA MET A 1 13.39 4.05 -9.37
C MET A 1 13.51 4.96 -8.14
N LYS A 2 14.38 5.99 -8.13
CA LYS A 2 14.61 6.87 -6.96
C LYS A 2 13.33 7.53 -6.39
N ILE A 3 12.47 8.09 -7.25
CA ILE A 3 11.21 8.73 -6.82
C ILE A 3 10.22 7.73 -6.17
N LYS A 4 10.13 6.50 -6.70
CA LYS A 4 9.23 5.47 -6.19
C LYS A 4 9.62 5.02 -4.78
N VAL A 5 10.91 4.79 -4.56
CA VAL A 5 11.46 4.45 -3.23
C VAL A 5 11.26 5.60 -2.25
N PHE A 6 11.50 6.84 -2.70
CA PHE A 6 11.28 8.02 -1.88
C PHE A 6 9.80 8.17 -1.45
N LEU A 7 8.86 8.00 -2.39
CA LEU A 7 7.42 8.01 -2.10
C LEU A 7 7.05 6.92 -1.09
N PHE A 8 7.57 5.70 -1.29
CA PHE A 8 7.35 4.59 -0.38
C PHE A 8 7.83 4.91 1.04
N CYS A 9 9.06 5.42 1.19
CA CYS A 9 9.61 5.79 2.50
C CYS A 9 8.80 6.90 3.17
N ILE A 10 8.34 7.91 2.43
CA ILE A 10 7.51 8.98 3.00
C ILE A 10 6.19 8.41 3.52
N ILE A 11 5.48 7.63 2.71
CA ILE A 11 4.19 7.05 3.11
C ILE A 11 4.37 6.13 4.32
N PHE A 12 5.42 5.32 4.31
CA PHE A 12 5.76 4.44 5.42
C PHE A 12 6.00 5.21 6.72
N VAL A 13 6.89 6.21 6.72
CA VAL A 13 7.22 7.00 7.91
C VAL A 13 5.99 7.76 8.42
N PHE A 14 5.18 8.30 7.52
CA PHE A 14 3.97 9.04 7.88
C PHE A 14 2.96 8.17 8.63
N ILE A 15 2.64 6.98 8.11
CA ILE A 15 1.71 6.05 8.79
C ILE A 15 2.32 5.52 10.08
N PHE A 16 3.61 5.22 10.08
CA PHE A 16 4.30 4.74 11.27
C PHE A 16 4.15 5.73 12.43
N ILE A 17 4.35 7.03 12.19
CA ILE A 17 4.20 8.08 13.20
C ILE A 17 2.73 8.28 13.61
N ILE A 18 1.78 8.15 12.68
CA ILE A 18 0.34 8.26 13.01
C ILE A 18 -0.09 7.14 13.95
N MET A 19 0.41 5.92 13.75
CA MET A 19 0.05 4.77 14.57
C MET A 19 0.90 4.66 15.84
N HIS A 20 2.15 5.11 15.81
CA HIS A 20 3.07 5.03 16.94
C HIS A 20 3.42 6.43 17.47
N PRO A 21 2.90 6.84 18.65
CA PRO A 21 3.20 8.14 19.24
C PRO A 21 4.70 8.29 19.52
N TRP A 22 5.22 9.49 19.30
CA TRP A 22 6.59 9.80 19.67
C TRP A 22 6.71 9.79 21.21
N GLY A 23 7.60 8.96 21.75
CA GLY A 23 7.91 8.93 23.18
C GLY A 23 7.05 7.99 24.03
N ASN A 24 6.11 7.25 23.44
CA ASN A 24 5.41 6.17 24.13
C ASN A 24 6.13 4.84 23.87
N THR A 25 6.46 4.11 24.94
CA THR A 25 7.03 2.76 24.84
C THR A 25 5.90 1.77 24.60
N CYS A 26 5.75 1.28 23.36
CA CYS A 26 4.94 0.12 23.08
C CYS A 26 5.78 -1.17 23.22
N ASN A 27 5.12 -2.31 23.42
CA ASN A 27 5.81 -3.60 23.41
C ASN A 27 6.29 -3.95 21.99
N ASP A 28 7.23 -4.90 21.89
CA ASP A 28 7.78 -5.31 20.59
C ASP A 28 6.68 -5.75 19.60
N SER A 29 5.63 -6.42 20.10
CA SER A 29 4.50 -6.85 19.29
C SER A 29 3.77 -5.69 18.60
N CYS A 30 3.58 -4.57 19.31
CA CYS A 30 2.97 -3.37 18.75
C CYS A 30 3.88 -2.74 17.70
N ALA A 31 5.19 -2.62 17.99
CA ALA A 31 6.16 -2.07 17.05
C ALA A 31 6.20 -2.88 15.73
N TYR A 32 6.20 -4.21 15.81
CA TYR A 32 6.12 -5.06 14.62
C TYR A 32 4.82 -4.90 13.86
N THR A 33 3.69 -4.81 14.56
CA THR A 33 2.36 -4.64 13.94
C THR A 33 2.28 -3.30 13.20
N VAL A 34 2.68 -2.20 13.85
CA VAL A 34 2.69 -0.86 13.23
C VAL A 34 3.62 -0.82 12.02
N THR A 35 4.82 -1.41 12.14
CA THR A 35 5.78 -1.52 11.03
C THR A 35 5.18 -2.31 9.86
N GLY A 36 4.56 -3.45 10.13
CA GLY A 36 3.93 -4.30 9.12
C GLY A 36 2.77 -3.59 8.40
N VAL A 37 1.89 -2.94 9.15
CA VAL A 37 0.77 -2.17 8.59
C VAL A 37 1.27 -0.99 7.76
N SER A 38 2.25 -0.24 8.26
CA SER A 38 2.85 0.90 7.55
C SER A 38 3.51 0.46 6.24
N PHE A 39 4.23 -0.67 6.27
CA PHE A 39 4.85 -1.26 5.08
C PHE A 39 3.80 -1.66 4.05
N LEU A 40 2.79 -2.40 4.48
CA LEU A 40 1.74 -2.91 3.60
C LEU A 40 0.91 -1.75 3.01
N PHE A 41 0.64 -0.71 3.79
CA PHE A 41 0.00 0.51 3.30
C PHE A 41 0.85 1.22 2.25
N ALA A 42 2.14 1.45 2.52
CA ALA A 42 3.05 2.08 1.58
C ALA A 42 3.16 1.28 0.27
N PHE A 43 3.21 -0.05 0.37
CA PHE A 43 3.24 -0.94 -0.79
C PHE A 43 1.99 -0.81 -1.67
N ILE A 44 0.80 -0.86 -1.05
CA ILE A 44 -0.47 -0.73 -1.80
C ILE A 44 -0.56 0.63 -2.48
N ASN A 45 -0.22 1.73 -1.79
CA ASN A 45 -0.25 3.06 -2.39
C ASN A 45 0.75 3.18 -3.55
N LEU A 46 1.90 2.52 -3.47
CA LEU A 46 2.86 2.48 -4.57
C LEU A 46 2.32 1.69 -5.77
N SER A 47 1.62 0.58 -5.55
CA SER A 47 0.96 -0.18 -6.62
C SER A 47 -0.16 0.63 -7.29
N ILE A 48 -0.96 1.37 -6.51
CA ILE A 48 -1.98 2.30 -7.02
C ILE A 48 -1.33 3.40 -7.85
N TYR A 49 -0.24 4.00 -7.36
CA TYR A 49 0.52 5.01 -8.10
C TYR A 49 1.04 4.45 -9.44
N ASN A 50 1.62 3.24 -9.42
CA ASN A 50 2.10 2.56 -10.62
C ASN A 50 0.99 2.34 -11.66
N PHE A 51 -0.22 1.99 -11.21
CA PHE A 51 -1.38 1.91 -12.09
C PHE A 51 -1.69 3.24 -12.78
N PHE A 52 -1.72 4.36 -12.04
CA PHE A 52 -2.04 5.69 -12.58
C PHE A 52 -1.01 6.22 -13.58
N ILE A 53 0.28 5.95 -13.37
CA ILE A 53 1.32 6.30 -14.34
C ILE A 53 1.35 5.35 -15.55
N GLY A 54 0.46 4.36 -15.59
CA GLY A 54 0.36 3.39 -16.68
C GLY A 54 1.43 2.30 -16.66
N ASP A 55 2.13 2.13 -15.54
CA ASP A 55 3.17 1.14 -15.36
C ASP A 55 2.59 -0.22 -14.95
N SER A 56 3.45 -1.23 -14.90
CA SER A 56 3.13 -2.51 -14.28
C SER A 56 3.03 -2.39 -12.76
N PHE A 57 2.22 -3.23 -12.14
CA PHE A 57 2.03 -3.19 -10.69
C PHE A 57 1.70 -4.56 -10.11
N ASP A 58 1.95 -4.73 -8.83
CA ASP A 58 1.72 -5.96 -8.09
C ASP A 58 0.48 -5.84 -7.20
N VAL A 59 -0.26 -6.95 -7.08
CA VAL A 59 -1.38 -7.09 -6.15
C VAL A 59 -0.97 -8.07 -5.04
N PRO A 60 -0.85 -7.62 -3.78
CA PRO A 60 -0.24 -8.42 -2.71
C PRO A 60 -1.07 -9.63 -2.26
N VAL A 61 -2.37 -9.64 -2.56
CA VAL A 61 -3.31 -10.69 -2.08
C VAL A 61 -3.34 -11.90 -3.02
N THR A 62 -2.98 -11.70 -4.27
CA THR A 62 -2.94 -12.74 -5.29
C THR A 62 -1.49 -13.13 -5.49
N TYR A 63 -1.06 -14.22 -4.83
CA TYR A 63 0.26 -14.85 -4.98
C TYR A 63 0.87 -14.57 -6.37
N TYR A 64 1.83 -13.63 -6.44
CA TYR A 64 2.64 -13.32 -7.63
C TYR A 64 1.95 -12.79 -8.89
N SER A 65 0.77 -12.18 -8.83
CA SER A 65 0.21 -11.53 -10.03
C SER A 65 0.83 -10.15 -10.27
N TYR A 66 2.04 -10.14 -10.82
CA TYR A 66 2.56 -8.97 -11.53
C TYR A 66 1.62 -8.68 -12.71
N ILE A 67 0.96 -7.53 -12.68
CA ILE A 67 0.06 -7.10 -13.74
C ILE A 67 0.83 -6.21 -14.71
N LYS A 68 0.98 -6.71 -15.94
CA LYS A 68 1.73 -6.05 -17.02
C LYS A 68 1.17 -4.68 -17.36
N SER A 69 2.05 -3.78 -17.79
CA SER A 69 1.64 -2.47 -18.32
C SER A 69 0.83 -2.64 -19.63
N LEU A 70 0.04 -1.63 -20.02
CA LEU A 70 -0.64 -1.67 -21.33
C LEU A 70 0.33 -1.50 -22.51
N LYS A 71 1.56 -1.04 -22.24
CA LYS A 71 2.65 -1.02 -23.23
C LYS A 71 3.20 -2.41 -23.49
N GLU A 72 3.21 -3.27 -22.47
CA GLU A 72 3.66 -4.66 -22.54
C GLU A 72 2.58 -5.60 -23.07
N ASP A 73 1.32 -5.38 -22.68
CA ASP A 73 0.18 -6.22 -23.09
C ASP A 73 -1.10 -5.37 -23.19
N ASN A 74 -1.56 -5.12 -24.42
CA ASN A 74 -2.77 -4.34 -24.68
C ASN A 74 -4.01 -5.20 -24.99
N SER A 75 -3.97 -6.49 -24.65
CA SER A 75 -5.12 -7.40 -24.82
C SER A 75 -6.32 -6.99 -23.97
N ILE A 76 -7.52 -7.41 -24.40
CA ILE A 76 -8.76 -7.20 -23.62
C ILE A 76 -8.66 -7.86 -22.24
N ASN A 77 -8.03 -9.04 -22.17
CA ASN A 77 -7.82 -9.76 -20.91
C ASN A 77 -6.95 -8.95 -19.93
N ASN A 78 -5.82 -8.39 -20.37
CA ASN A 78 -4.98 -7.58 -19.48
C ASN A 78 -5.71 -6.33 -18.99
N LYS A 79 -6.51 -5.67 -19.84
CA LYS A 79 -7.33 -4.52 -19.43
C LYS A 79 -8.31 -4.88 -18.32
N MET A 80 -9.00 -6.01 -18.46
CA MET A 80 -9.93 -6.51 -17.44
C MET A 80 -9.21 -6.83 -16.13
N ILE A 81 -8.07 -7.52 -16.20
CA ILE A 81 -7.25 -7.86 -15.01
C ILE A 81 -6.74 -6.59 -14.33
N ARG A 82 -6.29 -5.58 -15.09
CA ARG A 82 -5.86 -4.29 -14.53
C ARG A 82 -6.98 -3.58 -13.78
N ILE A 83 -8.20 -3.59 -14.30
CA ILE A 83 -9.39 -3.01 -13.66
C ILE A 83 -9.72 -3.76 -12.36
N VAL A 84 -9.76 -5.09 -12.40
CA VAL A 84 -10.03 -5.89 -11.20
C VAL A 84 -8.94 -5.69 -10.15
N GLY A 85 -7.67 -5.70 -10.57
CA GLY A 85 -6.52 -5.52 -9.69
C GLY A 85 -6.53 -4.17 -8.98
N ILE A 86 -6.85 -3.07 -9.69
CA ILE A 86 -6.92 -1.76 -9.03
C ILE A 86 -8.11 -1.63 -8.07
N ILE A 87 -9.25 -2.25 -8.38
CA ILE A 87 -10.41 -2.29 -7.47
C ILE A 87 -10.03 -3.00 -6.17
N VAL A 88 -9.35 -4.15 -6.25
CA VAL A 88 -8.86 -4.89 -5.08
C VAL A 88 -7.90 -4.03 -4.25
N LEU A 89 -6.95 -3.35 -4.90
CA LEU A 89 -6.01 -2.45 -4.22
C LEU A 89 -6.73 -1.31 -3.48
N PHE A 90 -7.74 -0.68 -4.09
CA PHE A 90 -8.53 0.36 -3.43
C PHE A 90 -9.29 -0.17 -2.22
N MET A 91 -9.93 -1.34 -2.33
CA MET A 91 -10.67 -1.95 -1.22
C MET A 91 -9.74 -2.25 -0.04
N LEU A 92 -8.56 -2.81 -0.30
CA LEU A 92 -7.55 -3.07 0.74
C LEU A 92 -7.04 -1.76 1.37
N ASN A 93 -6.81 -0.74 0.54
CA ASN A 93 -6.36 0.57 1.03
C ASN A 93 -7.37 1.18 2.01
N ILE A 94 -8.67 1.15 1.67
CA ILE A 94 -9.76 1.63 2.54
C ILE A 94 -9.80 0.83 3.85
N TRP A 95 -9.68 -0.49 3.79
CA TRP A 95 -9.66 -1.34 4.99
C TRP A 95 -8.51 -1.01 5.92
N ILE A 96 -7.31 -0.77 5.38
CA ILE A 96 -6.14 -0.40 6.18
C ILE A 96 -6.30 1.01 6.74
N CYS A 97 -6.82 1.97 5.97
CA CYS A 97 -7.14 3.30 6.48
C CYS A 97 -8.10 3.24 7.67
N TYR A 98 -9.13 2.40 7.60
CA TYR A 98 -10.06 2.18 8.71
C TYR A 98 -9.34 1.57 9.93
N PHE A 99 -8.48 0.57 9.71
CA PHE A 99 -7.67 -0.03 10.78
C PHE A 99 -6.73 0.98 11.44
N ILE A 100 -6.04 1.80 10.65
CA ILE A 100 -5.18 2.89 11.13
C ILE A 100 -6.00 3.88 11.96
N TYR A 101 -7.16 4.31 11.46
CA TYR A 101 -8.02 5.25 12.18
C TYR A 101 -8.43 4.73 13.56
N GLN A 102 -8.85 3.46 13.66
CA GLN A 102 -9.27 2.85 14.92
C GLN A 102 -8.13 2.67 15.94
N ASN A 103 -6.89 2.55 15.47
CA ASN A 103 -5.71 2.26 16.32
C ASN A 103 -4.71 3.42 16.40
N SER A 104 -5.03 4.56 15.79
CA SER A 104 -4.18 5.74 15.77
C SER A 104 -4.31 6.48 17.10
N TRP A 105 -3.17 6.79 17.71
CA TRP A 105 -3.14 7.57 18.95
C TRP A 105 -3.60 9.03 18.77
N ILE A 106 -3.58 9.54 17.54
CA ILE A 106 -3.99 10.93 17.24
C ILE A 106 -5.52 11.05 17.22
N PHE A 107 -6.23 9.94 16.96
CA PHE A 107 -7.69 9.91 16.84
C PHE A 107 -8.38 9.28 18.06
N SER A 108 -7.61 8.76 19.02
CA SER A 108 -8.06 8.19 20.30
C SER A 108 -7.76 9.12 21.46
#